data_AF-A0A9W8HMN6-F1
#
_entry.id   AF-A0A9W8HMN6-F1
#
_cell.length_a   1.000
_cell.length_b   1.000
_cell.length_c   1.000
_cell.angle_alpha   90.00
_cell.angle_beta   90.00
_cell.angle_gamma   90.00
#
_symmetry.space_group_name_H-M   'P 1'
#
loop_
_entity.id
_entity.type
_entity.pdbx_description
1 polymer ?
#
loop_
_entity_poly.entity_id
_entity_poly.type
_entity_poly.pdbx_seq_one_letter_code
_entity_poly.pdbx_strand_id
1 'polypeptide(L)'
;MNAAQFRKHGKEVIDAIADYYENLDNISPVPKVKPGYLSGIVPNEAPEDPELFEDLMADIETKIMPGMTHWQSGNFFAWFSASSSFPAILGDMYSSMFNIIGFSWISSPAATELETVAMDWLGKLLGLDKRFLAVNEDGTENKGGGSIQTTASGALVTIIAAARDRMLNFLTEQRDV
;
A
#
# COMPACT_ATOMS: atom_id res chain seq x y z
N MET A 1 -23.74 3.91 8.51
CA MET A 1 -23.37 5.27 8.04
C MET A 1 -23.96 5.52 6.65
N ASN A 2 -24.49 6.72 6.39
CA ASN A 2 -24.97 7.16 5.06
C ASN A 2 -24.00 8.18 4.41
N ALA A 3 -24.29 8.62 3.17
CA ALA A 3 -23.40 9.53 2.43
C ALA A 3 -23.25 10.93 3.05
N ALA A 4 -24.22 11.42 3.83
CA ALA A 4 -24.09 12.71 4.52
C ALA A 4 -23.16 12.57 5.73
N GLN A 5 -23.33 11.50 6.51
CA GLN A 5 -22.44 11.14 7.62
C GLN A 5 -21.01 10.88 7.11
N PHE A 6 -20.85 10.16 6.01
CA PHE A 6 -19.54 9.93 5.38
C PHE A 6 -18.84 11.24 4.99
N ARG A 7 -19.55 12.21 4.43
CA ARG A 7 -18.96 13.53 4.10
C ARG A 7 -18.57 14.33 5.32
N LYS A 8 -19.35 14.25 6.42
CA LYS A 8 -19.02 14.89 7.69
C LYS A 8 -17.73 14.26 8.25
N HIS A 9 -17.76 12.96 8.50
CA HIS A 9 -16.66 12.22 9.12
C HIS A 9 -15.41 12.12 8.26
N GLY A 10 -15.56 12.00 6.95
CA GLY A 10 -14.42 11.99 6.04
C GLY A 10 -13.64 13.29 6.08
N LYS A 11 -14.30 14.44 6.29
CA LYS A 11 -13.61 15.72 6.49
C LYS A 11 -12.92 15.79 7.85
N GLU A 12 -13.59 15.34 8.90
CA GLU A 12 -13.01 15.26 10.25
C GLU A 12 -11.73 14.40 10.25
N VAL A 13 -11.74 13.27 9.52
CA VAL A 13 -10.56 12.41 9.36
C VAL A 13 -9.46 13.08 8.53
N ILE A 14 -9.80 13.80 7.45
CA ILE A 14 -8.82 14.55 6.65
C ILE A 14 -8.12 15.62 7.51
N ASP A 15 -8.89 16.38 8.29
CA ASP A 15 -8.36 17.40 9.19
C ASP A 15 -7.45 16.76 10.26
N ALA A 16 -7.89 15.65 10.88
CA ALA A 16 -7.08 14.91 11.84
C ALA A 16 -5.77 14.36 11.26
N ILE A 17 -5.78 13.90 10.00
CA ILE A 17 -4.56 13.45 9.31
C ILE A 17 -3.61 14.64 9.12
N ALA A 18 -4.10 15.79 8.65
CA ALA A 18 -3.28 16.98 8.46
C ALA A 18 -2.65 17.43 9.79
N ASP A 19 -3.47 17.57 10.84
CA ASP A 19 -3.04 17.96 12.19
C ASP A 19 -1.98 16.99 12.74
N TYR A 20 -2.14 15.68 12.50
CA TYR A 20 -1.17 14.67 12.92
C TYR A 20 0.20 14.89 12.28
N TYR A 21 0.26 15.11 10.95
CA TYR A 21 1.53 15.33 10.25
C TYR A 21 2.20 16.65 10.64
N GLU A 22 1.42 17.72 10.87
CA GLU A 22 1.94 19.02 11.30
C GLU A 22 2.57 18.96 12.70
N ASN A 23 2.05 18.09 13.57
CA ASN A 23 2.49 17.99 14.96
C ASN A 23 3.43 16.81 15.24
N LEU A 24 3.77 16.01 14.22
CA LEU A 24 4.38 14.70 14.41
C LEU A 24 5.74 14.73 15.11
N ASP A 25 6.54 15.77 14.87
CA ASP A 25 7.88 15.91 15.45
C ASP A 25 7.85 16.27 16.94
N ASN A 26 6.69 16.67 17.47
CA ASN A 26 6.48 16.90 18.89
C ASN A 26 6.13 15.61 19.66
N ILE A 27 5.91 14.50 18.96
CA ILE A 27 5.50 13.21 19.53
C ILE A 27 6.71 12.28 19.64
N SER A 28 6.84 11.57 20.76
CA SER A 28 7.86 10.53 20.92
C SER A 28 7.65 9.44 19.87
N PRO A 29 8.65 9.12 19.00
CA PRO A 29 8.45 8.16 17.92
C PRO A 29 8.15 6.73 18.37
N VAL A 30 8.61 6.37 19.57
CA VAL A 30 8.44 5.03 20.15
C VAL A 30 7.46 5.12 21.34
N PRO A 31 6.45 4.24 21.40
CA PRO A 31 5.46 4.23 22.47
C PRO A 31 6.01 3.62 23.77
N LYS A 32 5.41 3.98 24.90
CA LYS A 32 5.78 3.47 26.24
C LYS A 32 4.80 2.41 26.74
N VAL A 33 4.54 1.40 25.92
CA VAL A 33 3.60 0.30 26.22
C VAL A 33 4.31 -1.05 26.31
N LYS A 34 3.62 -2.05 26.87
CA LYS A 34 4.10 -3.45 26.93
C LYS A 34 3.29 -4.34 25.98
N PRO A 35 3.85 -5.47 25.50
CA PRO A 35 3.08 -6.45 24.74
C PRO A 35 1.79 -6.86 25.48
N GLY A 36 0.66 -6.85 24.77
CA GLY A 36 -0.66 -7.14 25.33
C GLY A 36 -1.40 -5.95 25.95
N TYR A 37 -0.88 -4.71 25.90
CA TYR A 37 -1.57 -3.55 26.49
C TYR A 37 -2.99 -3.32 25.92
N LEU A 38 -3.17 -3.53 24.61
CA LEU A 38 -4.40 -3.17 23.91
C LEU A 38 -5.59 -4.04 24.33
N SER A 39 -5.37 -5.34 24.57
CA SER A 39 -6.45 -6.27 24.98
C SER A 39 -7.05 -5.92 26.35
N GLY A 40 -6.35 -5.14 27.17
CA GLY A 40 -6.87 -4.67 28.46
C GLY A 40 -7.75 -3.42 28.36
N ILE A 41 -7.83 -2.77 27.19
CA ILE A 41 -8.52 -1.49 27.01
C ILE A 41 -9.54 -1.49 25.86
N VAL A 42 -9.59 -2.56 25.05
CA VAL A 42 -10.64 -2.78 24.04
C VAL A 42 -11.62 -3.85 24.54
N PRO A 43 -12.88 -3.87 24.03
CA PRO A 43 -13.83 -4.95 24.33
C PRO A 43 -13.27 -6.33 23.98
N ASN A 44 -13.64 -7.36 24.75
CA ASN A 44 -13.22 -8.75 24.50
C ASN A 44 -13.96 -9.40 23.33
N GLU A 45 -15.08 -8.83 22.92
CA GLU A 45 -15.93 -9.31 21.83
C GLU A 45 -16.31 -8.13 20.93
N ALA A 46 -16.57 -8.43 19.65
CA ALA A 46 -17.03 -7.42 18.70
C ALA A 46 -18.46 -6.96 19.08
N PRO A 47 -18.79 -5.68 18.89
CA PRO A 47 -20.13 -5.19 19.18
C PRO A 47 -21.16 -5.84 18.23
N GLU A 48 -22.29 -6.28 18.78
CA GLU A 48 -23.41 -6.84 17.98
C GLU A 48 -24.18 -5.73 17.26
N ASP A 49 -24.24 -4.55 17.85
CA ASP A 49 -24.91 -3.37 17.33
C ASP A 49 -23.91 -2.33 16.81
N PRO A 50 -24.28 -1.51 15.80
CA PRO A 50 -23.42 -0.44 15.31
C PRO A 50 -23.12 0.61 16.39
N GLU A 51 -21.85 0.95 16.55
CA GLU A 51 -21.40 2.07 17.38
C GLU A 51 -21.40 3.40 16.61
N LEU A 52 -21.33 4.52 17.34
CA LEU A 52 -21.19 5.83 16.72
C LEU A 52 -19.76 5.99 16.17
N PHE A 53 -19.63 6.66 15.02
CA PHE A 53 -18.32 6.88 14.43
C PHE A 53 -17.46 7.82 15.28
N GLU A 54 -18.10 8.75 16.00
CA GLU A 54 -17.46 9.62 16.98
C GLU A 54 -16.76 8.83 18.09
N ASP A 55 -17.37 7.74 18.58
CA ASP A 55 -16.78 6.89 19.61
C ASP A 55 -15.54 6.16 19.06
N LEU A 56 -15.61 5.71 17.79
CA LEU A 56 -14.46 5.11 17.11
C LEU A 56 -13.29 6.09 16.91
N MET A 57 -13.57 7.35 16.54
CA MET A 57 -12.53 8.36 16.43
C MET A 57 -11.88 8.67 17.79
N ALA A 58 -12.68 8.76 18.85
CA ALA A 58 -12.17 8.93 20.21
C ALA A 58 -11.30 7.73 20.65
N ASP A 59 -11.67 6.52 20.26
CA ASP A 59 -10.88 5.31 20.52
C ASP A 59 -9.55 5.29 19.76
N ILE A 60 -9.48 5.83 18.53
CA ILE A 60 -8.21 6.00 17.82
C ILE A 60 -7.26 6.87 18.65
N GLU A 61 -7.73 8.01 19.15
CA GLU A 61 -6.90 8.93 19.93
C GLU A 61 -6.52 8.37 21.30
N THR A 62 -7.46 7.74 22.00
CA THR A 62 -7.25 7.32 23.41
C THR A 62 -6.67 5.93 23.57
N LYS A 63 -6.93 5.00 22.64
CA LYS A 63 -6.52 3.59 22.74
C LYS A 63 -5.44 3.19 21.72
N ILE A 64 -5.49 3.74 20.51
CA ILE A 64 -4.56 3.36 19.42
C ILE A 64 -3.29 4.23 19.45
N MET A 65 -3.44 5.55 19.36
CA MET A 65 -2.32 6.50 19.29
C MET A 65 -1.24 6.30 20.37
N PRO A 66 -1.56 6.02 21.65
CA PRO A 66 -0.53 5.83 22.69
C PRO A 66 0.40 4.62 22.48
N GLY A 67 -0.02 3.65 21.65
CA GLY A 67 0.76 2.47 21.32
C GLY A 67 1.32 2.47 19.89
N MET A 68 1.12 3.55 19.13
CA MET A 68 1.66 3.66 17.78
C MET A 68 3.17 3.95 17.82
N THR A 69 3.89 3.30 16.92
CA THR A 69 5.22 3.76 16.52
C THR A 69 5.05 4.76 15.38
N HIS A 70 5.54 5.98 15.54
CA HIS A 70 5.31 7.06 14.59
C HIS A 70 6.37 7.07 13.49
N TRP A 71 6.21 6.17 12.51
CA TRP A 71 7.15 5.94 11.40
C TRP A 71 7.45 7.18 10.54
N GLN A 72 6.54 8.16 10.48
CA GLN A 72 6.73 9.37 9.68
C GLN A 72 7.41 10.51 10.46
N SER A 73 7.73 10.31 11.74
CA SER A 73 8.39 11.35 12.56
C SER A 73 9.81 11.61 12.06
N GLY A 74 10.21 12.88 11.99
CA GLY A 74 11.58 13.28 11.70
C GLY A 74 12.60 12.80 12.75
N ASN A 75 12.13 12.33 13.91
CA ASN A 75 12.94 11.78 14.98
C ASN A 75 12.99 10.23 14.98
N PHE A 76 12.44 9.56 13.97
CA PHE A 76 12.44 8.10 13.85
C PHE A 76 13.54 7.60 12.90
N PHE A 77 14.59 6.96 13.45
CA PHE A 77 15.79 6.56 12.70
C PHE A 77 16.02 5.04 12.60
N ALA A 78 14.98 4.24 12.84
CA ALA A 78 15.08 2.78 12.77
C ALA A 78 14.69 2.25 11.37
N TRP A 79 15.28 1.12 10.97
CA TRP A 79 15.03 0.44 9.69
C TRP A 79 15.24 1.33 8.45
N PHE A 80 14.39 1.18 7.44
CA PHE A 80 14.27 2.06 6.28
C PHE A 80 12.93 2.80 6.34
N SER A 81 12.88 3.99 5.75
CA SER A 81 11.67 4.81 5.74
C SER A 81 10.53 4.13 4.98
N ALA A 82 9.38 3.99 5.62
CA ALA A 82 8.12 3.62 4.98
C ALA A 82 7.33 4.90 4.65
N SER A 83 7.83 5.70 3.71
CA SER A 83 7.33 7.07 3.49
C SER A 83 5.88 7.11 3.01
N SER A 84 5.12 8.06 3.54
CA SER A 84 3.77 8.42 3.08
C SER A 84 3.73 9.88 2.64
N SER A 85 2.69 10.27 1.89
CA SER A 85 2.49 11.64 1.42
C SER A 85 1.01 11.93 1.22
N PHE A 86 0.60 13.20 1.33
CA PHE A 86 -0.80 13.59 1.11
C PHE A 86 -1.36 13.16 -0.27
N PRO A 87 -0.62 13.29 -1.40
CA PRO A 87 -1.09 12.78 -2.67
C PRO A 87 -1.34 11.26 -2.69
N ALA A 88 -0.47 10.48 -2.02
CA ALA A 88 -0.66 9.03 -1.91
C ALA A 88 -1.91 8.67 -1.09
N ILE A 89 -2.11 9.35 0.06
CA ILE A 89 -3.31 9.17 0.89
C ILE A 89 -4.59 9.45 0.09
N LEU A 90 -4.63 10.55 -0.67
CA LEU A 90 -5.77 10.88 -1.52
C LEU A 90 -5.96 9.87 -2.67
N GLY A 91 -4.86 9.36 -3.24
CA GLY A 91 -4.91 8.28 -4.22
C GLY A 91 -5.56 7.02 -3.67
N ASP A 92 -5.18 6.61 -2.45
CA ASP A 92 -5.75 5.45 -1.77
C ASP A 92 -7.24 5.63 -1.41
N MET A 93 -7.68 6.86 -1.16
CA MET A 93 -9.12 7.16 -1.01
C MET A 93 -9.90 6.85 -2.30
N TYR A 94 -9.37 7.22 -3.47
CA TYR A 94 -9.97 6.85 -4.76
C TYR A 94 -9.89 5.35 -5.01
N SER A 95 -8.76 4.70 -4.69
CA SER A 95 -8.61 3.25 -4.78
C SER A 95 -9.68 2.51 -3.96
N SER A 96 -9.92 2.98 -2.73
CA SER A 96 -10.94 2.45 -1.83
C SER A 96 -12.37 2.70 -2.32
N MET A 97 -12.62 3.83 -3.00
CA MET A 97 -13.91 4.13 -3.62
C MET A 97 -14.20 3.18 -4.79
N PHE A 98 -13.20 2.92 -5.65
CA PHE A 98 -13.37 2.04 -6.79
C PHE A 98 -13.46 0.57 -6.38
N ASN A 99 -12.70 0.16 -5.36
CA ASN A 99 -12.67 -1.19 -4.78
C ASN A 99 -12.64 -2.31 -5.85
N ILE A 100 -11.80 -2.11 -6.87
CA ILE A 100 -11.70 -3.00 -8.04
C ILE A 100 -10.81 -4.21 -7.75
N ILE A 101 -11.02 -5.28 -8.50
CA ILE A 101 -10.15 -6.46 -8.48
C ILE A 101 -9.55 -6.64 -9.89
N GLY A 102 -8.26 -6.33 -10.05
CA GLY A 102 -7.54 -6.32 -11.32
C GLY A 102 -6.81 -7.62 -11.66
N PHE A 103 -7.43 -8.80 -11.48
CA PHE A 103 -6.76 -10.08 -11.78
C PHE A 103 -6.65 -10.36 -13.29
N SER A 104 -7.37 -9.62 -14.12
CA SER A 104 -7.30 -9.72 -15.58
C SER A 104 -7.62 -8.36 -16.19
N TRP A 105 -7.16 -8.12 -17.41
CA TRP A 105 -7.45 -6.85 -18.10
C TRP A 105 -8.95 -6.57 -18.17
N ILE A 106 -9.77 -7.58 -18.48
CA ILE A 106 -11.23 -7.41 -18.61
C ILE A 106 -11.93 -7.10 -17.27
N SER A 107 -11.33 -7.47 -16.13
CA SER A 107 -11.94 -7.21 -14.82
C SER A 107 -11.76 -5.77 -14.36
N SER A 108 -10.73 -5.06 -14.83
CA SER A 108 -10.59 -3.60 -14.70
C SER A 108 -9.53 -3.08 -15.68
N PRO A 109 -9.93 -2.66 -16.90
CA PRO A 109 -8.99 -2.20 -17.92
C PRO A 109 -8.19 -0.99 -17.44
N ALA A 110 -8.87 0.03 -16.92
CA ALA A 110 -8.22 1.27 -16.49
C ALA A 110 -7.15 1.04 -15.41
N ALA A 111 -7.35 0.09 -14.49
CA ALA A 111 -6.36 -0.22 -13.47
C ALA A 111 -5.11 -0.89 -14.07
N THR A 112 -5.32 -1.87 -14.96
CA THR A 112 -4.22 -2.60 -15.64
C THR A 112 -3.40 -1.66 -16.53
N GLU A 113 -4.08 -0.82 -17.30
CA GLU A 113 -3.45 0.16 -18.19
C GLU A 113 -2.68 1.23 -17.39
N LEU A 114 -3.28 1.76 -16.33
CA LEU A 114 -2.63 2.78 -15.51
C LEU A 114 -1.41 2.24 -14.76
N GLU A 115 -1.47 1.01 -14.24
CA GLU A 115 -0.30 0.35 -13.63
C GLU A 115 0.84 0.23 -14.65
N THR A 116 0.52 -0.21 -15.87
CA THR A 116 1.51 -0.37 -16.95
C THR A 116 2.19 0.97 -17.28
N VAL A 117 1.40 2.04 -17.46
CA VAL A 117 1.91 3.38 -17.75
C VAL A 117 2.77 3.92 -16.59
N ALA A 118 2.31 3.76 -15.35
CA ALA A 118 3.03 4.24 -14.18
C ALA A 118 4.37 3.50 -13.98
N MET A 119 4.39 2.19 -14.23
CA MET A 119 5.62 1.39 -14.16
C MET A 119 6.60 1.75 -15.27
N ASP A 120 6.13 2.06 -16.48
CA ASP A 120 6.98 2.57 -17.55
C ASP A 120 7.57 3.96 -17.23
N TRP A 121 6.77 4.85 -16.61
CA TRP A 121 7.27 6.13 -16.11
C TRP A 121 8.37 5.93 -15.06
N LEU A 122 8.13 5.02 -14.10
CA LEU A 122 9.12 4.71 -13.06
C LEU A 122 10.40 4.13 -13.67
N GLY A 123 10.30 3.18 -14.61
CA GLY A 123 11.45 2.60 -15.30
C GLY A 123 12.28 3.66 -16.04
N LYS A 124 11.63 4.62 -16.70
CA LYS A 124 12.29 5.76 -17.36
C LYS A 124 12.97 6.70 -16.36
N LEU A 125 12.31 7.02 -15.23
CA LEU A 125 12.88 7.85 -14.16
C LEU A 125 14.13 7.22 -13.53
N LEU A 126 14.15 5.89 -13.40
CA LEU A 126 15.30 5.14 -12.90
C LEU A 126 16.39 4.91 -13.96
N GLY A 127 16.16 5.29 -15.22
CA GLY A 127 17.11 5.07 -16.31
C GLY A 127 17.30 3.59 -16.67
N LEU A 128 16.26 2.76 -16.48
CA LEU A 128 16.32 1.35 -16.84
C LEU A 128 16.43 1.15 -18.36
N ASP A 129 17.03 0.04 -18.75
CA ASP A 129 17.10 -0.40 -20.15
C ASP A 129 15.69 -0.57 -20.74
N LYS A 130 15.51 -0.23 -22.01
CA LYS A 130 14.23 -0.32 -22.73
C LYS A 130 13.58 -1.71 -22.64
N ARG A 131 14.36 -2.78 -22.46
CA ARG A 131 13.87 -4.15 -22.25
C ARG A 131 13.02 -4.33 -20.99
N PHE A 132 13.03 -3.39 -20.05
CA PHE A 132 12.18 -3.43 -18.85
C PHE A 132 10.87 -2.66 -19.00
N LEU A 133 10.67 -1.94 -20.10
CA LEU A 133 9.45 -1.19 -20.38
C LEU A 133 8.43 -2.08 -21.09
N ALA A 134 7.15 -1.89 -20.82
CA ALA A 134 6.05 -2.64 -21.43
C ALA A 134 5.77 -2.21 -22.88
N VAL A 135 6.04 -0.94 -23.22
CA VAL A 135 5.77 -0.38 -24.55
C VAL A 135 7.06 0.12 -25.21
N ASN A 136 7.27 -0.28 -26.45
CA ASN A 136 8.38 0.19 -27.29
C ASN A 136 8.19 1.65 -27.74
N GLU A 137 9.24 2.28 -28.26
CA GLU A 137 9.17 3.68 -28.75
C GLU A 137 8.21 3.87 -29.94
N ASP A 138 7.95 2.81 -30.70
CA ASP A 138 6.99 2.79 -31.81
C ASP A 138 5.55 2.50 -31.37
N GLY A 139 5.30 2.34 -30.07
CA GLY A 139 3.98 2.04 -29.49
C GLY A 139 3.59 0.56 -29.53
N THR A 140 4.47 -0.33 -29.97
CA THR A 140 4.21 -1.79 -29.94
C THR A 140 4.50 -2.40 -28.56
N GLU A 141 3.88 -3.54 -28.28
CA GLU A 141 4.10 -4.31 -27.06
C GLU A 141 5.54 -4.84 -26.99
N ASN A 142 6.17 -4.70 -25.83
CA ASN A 142 7.47 -5.28 -25.53
C ASN A 142 7.29 -6.57 -24.71
N LYS A 143 8.31 -7.44 -24.71
CA LYS A 143 8.31 -8.68 -23.91
C LYS A 143 8.64 -8.45 -22.42
N GLY A 144 9.02 -7.23 -22.07
CA GLY A 144 9.27 -6.81 -20.69
C GLY A 144 8.07 -6.05 -20.11
N GLY A 145 8.28 -5.48 -18.92
CA GLY A 145 7.28 -4.67 -18.25
C GLY A 145 7.51 -4.64 -16.74
N GLY A 146 6.79 -3.76 -16.06
CA GLY A 146 6.76 -3.68 -14.61
C GLY A 146 5.39 -4.04 -14.07
N SER A 147 5.36 -4.56 -12.84
CA SER A 147 4.13 -4.77 -12.07
C SER A 147 4.37 -4.33 -10.62
N ILE A 148 3.35 -3.74 -10.01
CA ILE A 148 3.34 -3.33 -8.61
C ILE A 148 3.10 -4.57 -7.75
N GLN A 149 4.02 -4.83 -6.83
CA GLN A 149 3.98 -5.97 -5.92
C GLN A 149 3.89 -5.47 -4.47
N THR A 150 3.24 -6.24 -3.60
CA THR A 150 3.02 -5.84 -2.20
C THR A 150 4.33 -5.71 -1.41
N THR A 151 5.32 -6.57 -1.69
CA THR A 151 6.63 -6.54 -1.03
C THR A 151 7.75 -6.97 -1.98
N ALA A 152 8.97 -6.50 -1.71
CA ALA A 152 10.16 -6.97 -2.42
C ALA A 152 10.38 -8.48 -2.26
N SER A 153 10.08 -9.04 -1.08
CA SER A 153 10.18 -10.48 -0.83
C SER A 153 9.19 -11.28 -1.67
N GLY A 154 7.95 -10.81 -1.82
CA GLY A 154 6.95 -11.42 -2.70
C GLY A 154 7.39 -11.41 -4.15
N ALA A 155 7.91 -10.28 -4.64
CA ALA A 155 8.48 -10.18 -5.98
C ALA A 155 9.63 -11.16 -6.20
N LEU A 156 10.53 -11.32 -5.21
CA LEU A 156 11.65 -12.25 -5.29
C LEU A 156 11.20 -13.71 -5.41
N VAL A 157 10.14 -14.11 -4.70
CA VAL A 157 9.57 -15.46 -4.83
C VAL A 157 9.08 -15.71 -6.26
N THR A 158 8.36 -14.75 -6.85
CA THR A 158 7.89 -14.84 -8.24
C THR A 158 9.05 -14.94 -9.23
N ILE A 159 10.10 -14.14 -9.04
CA ILE A 159 11.31 -14.16 -9.89
C ILE A 159 12.01 -15.53 -9.81
N ILE A 160 12.20 -16.06 -8.60
CA ILE A 160 12.87 -17.36 -8.40
C ILE A 160 12.04 -18.50 -9.00
N ALA A 161 10.72 -18.47 -8.84
CA ALA A 161 9.83 -19.47 -9.44
C ALA A 161 9.93 -19.46 -10.98
N ALA A 162 9.85 -18.28 -11.59
CA ALA A 162 9.98 -18.14 -13.05
C ALA A 162 11.37 -18.57 -13.55
N ALA A 163 12.44 -18.22 -12.84
CA ALA A 163 13.81 -18.62 -13.18
C ALA A 163 14.01 -20.14 -13.08
N ARG A 164 13.47 -20.77 -12.04
CA ARG A 164 13.48 -22.23 -11.86
C ARG A 164 12.78 -22.92 -13.03
N ASP A 165 11.55 -22.50 -13.36
CA ASP A 165 10.75 -23.14 -14.39
C ASP A 165 11.40 -23.00 -15.78
N ARG A 166 11.98 -21.82 -16.07
CA ARG A 166 12.76 -21.59 -17.29
C ARG A 166 13.96 -22.54 -17.40
N MET A 167 14.69 -22.76 -16.29
CA MET A 167 15.85 -23.66 -16.28
C MET A 167 15.44 -25.12 -16.44
N LEU A 168 14.35 -25.55 -15.80
CA LEU A 168 13.83 -26.91 -15.93
C LEU A 168 13.39 -27.23 -17.36
N ASN A 169 12.73 -26.30 -18.04
CA ASN A 169 12.35 -26.46 -19.44
C ASN A 169 13.59 -26.59 -20.35
N PHE A 170 14.58 -25.71 -20.18
CA PHE A 170 15.83 -25.77 -20.93
C PHE A 170 16.57 -27.11 -20.77
N LEU A 171 16.67 -27.63 -19.54
CA LEU A 171 17.32 -28.92 -19.28
C LEU A 171 16.54 -30.12 -19.82
N THR A 172 15.21 -30.01 -19.90
CA THR A 172 14.36 -31.07 -20.47
C THR A 172 14.50 -31.10 -21.99
N GLU A 173 14.43 -29.95 -22.65
CA GLU A 173 14.63 -29.83 -24.10
C GLU A 173 16.02 -30.34 -24.55
N GLN A 174 17.05 -30.16 -23.72
CA GLN A 174 18.40 -30.69 -24.01
C GLN A 174 18.55 -32.20 -23.82
N ARG A 175 17.63 -32.86 -23.11
CA ARG A 175 17.65 -34.32 -22.93
C ARG A 175 16.99 -35.07 -24.08
N ASP A 176 16.10 -34.40 -24.81
CA ASP A 176 15.33 -34.97 -25.92
C ASP A 176 16.02 -34.79 -27.30
N VAL A 177 17.26 -34.28 -27.31
CA VAL A 177 18.16 -34.13 -28.48
C VAL A 177 19.40 -35.00 -28.29
#